data_AF-A0A8S2IWH3-F1
#
_entry.id   AF-A0A8S2IWH3-F1
#
_cell.length_a   1.000
_cell.length_b   1.000
_cell.length_c   1.000
_cell.angle_alpha   90.00
_cell.angle_beta   90.00
_cell.angle_gamma   90.00
#
_symmetry.space_group_name_H-M   'P 1'
#
loop_
_entity.id
_entity.type
_entity.pdbx_description
1 polymer ?
#
loop_
_entity_poly.entity_id
_entity_poly.type
_entity_poly.pdbx_seq_one_letter_code
_entity_poly.pdbx_strand_id
1 'polypeptide(L)'
;MPILIVVDSIGSSSSSRPSQATVFPKGAIHFQQNIGCKPAKFVAAFNHEDPGVLTIANSFFGQFPDDIVQASLGGELSAEEFEQLKSAIPANVALGVEECLIRCGLKKKPEPKKYDADDAEYRK
;
A
#
# COMPACT_ATOMS: atom_id res chain seq x y z
N MET A 1 4.47 9.88 -21.22
CA MET A 1 5.04 9.69 -19.86
C MET A 1 3.99 9.04 -18.99
N PRO A 2 4.25 7.91 -18.33
CA PRO A 2 3.22 7.24 -17.58
C PRO A 2 2.84 7.97 -16.27
N ILE A 3 1.55 8.20 -16.07
CA ILE A 3 0.96 8.95 -14.96
C ILE A 3 -0.02 8.04 -14.23
N LEU A 4 0.14 7.90 -12.93
CA LEU A 4 -0.88 7.34 -12.05
C LEU A 4 -1.77 8.48 -11.56
N ILE A 5 -3.06 8.43 -11.91
CA ILE A 5 -4.06 9.31 -11.34
C ILE A 5 -4.76 8.55 -10.22
N VAL A 6 -4.64 9.06 -9.02
CA VAL A 6 -5.36 8.56 -7.85
C VAL A 6 -6.55 9.47 -7.60
N VAL A 7 -7.75 8.91 -7.59
CA VAL A 7 -8.97 9.61 -7.18
C VAL A 7 -9.46 9.03 -5.86
N ASP A 8 -9.44 9.86 -4.82
CA ASP A 8 -10.01 9.51 -3.53
C ASP A 8 -11.42 10.08 -3.41
N SER A 9 -12.40 9.18 -3.30
CA SER A 9 -13.75 9.56 -2.89
C SER A 9 -13.86 9.43 -1.38
N ILE A 10 -13.38 10.44 -0.65
CA ILE A 10 -13.53 10.47 0.82
C ILE A 10 -14.86 11.11 1.18
N GLY A 11 -15.78 10.29 1.68
CA GLY A 11 -17.00 10.75 2.34
C GLY A 11 -16.69 11.22 3.77
N SER A 12 -16.65 12.54 3.97
CA SER A 12 -16.87 13.23 5.25
C SER A 12 -15.91 12.88 6.41
N SER A 13 -14.67 13.41 6.35
CA SER A 13 -14.03 14.16 7.46
C SER A 13 -12.68 14.79 7.05
N SER A 14 -12.66 16.12 7.01
CA SER A 14 -11.56 17.06 7.30
C SER A 14 -10.28 17.21 6.45
N SER A 15 -10.13 16.68 5.23
CA SER A 15 -8.98 17.13 4.39
C SER A 15 -9.21 17.10 2.87
N SER A 16 -9.78 16.04 2.31
CA SER A 16 -10.07 15.99 0.87
C SER A 16 -11.53 16.28 0.59
N ARG A 17 -11.81 17.21 -0.33
CA ARG A 17 -13.15 17.33 -0.93
C ARG A 17 -13.48 16.04 -1.69
N PRO A 18 -14.76 15.66 -1.81
CA PRO A 18 -15.16 14.56 -2.71
C PRO A 18 -14.59 14.80 -4.11
N SER A 19 -14.06 13.75 -4.74
CA SER A 19 -13.52 13.79 -6.11
C SER A 19 -12.24 14.59 -6.29
N GLN A 20 -11.32 14.54 -5.31
CA GLN A 20 -9.95 15.01 -5.53
C GLN A 20 -9.14 13.96 -6.29
N ALA A 21 -8.37 14.45 -7.26
CA ALA A 21 -7.42 13.65 -8.02
C ALA A 21 -6.00 14.15 -7.74
N THR A 22 -5.07 13.22 -7.54
CA THR A 22 -3.63 13.49 -7.43
C THR A 22 -2.89 12.75 -8.52
N VAL A 23 -1.93 13.43 -9.15
CA VAL A 23 -1.10 12.89 -10.22
C VAL A 23 0.26 12.49 -9.64
N PHE A 24 0.60 11.22 -9.75
CA PHE A 24 1.91 10.68 -9.40
C PHE A 24 2.71 10.33 -10.66
N PRO A 25 3.89 10.96 -10.88
CA PRO A 25 4.81 10.55 -11.92
C PRO A 25 5.31 9.11 -11.71
N LYS A 26 5.66 8.39 -12.78
CA LYS A 26 6.28 7.06 -12.67
C LYS A 26 7.53 7.10 -11.78
N GLY A 27 7.63 6.13 -10.87
CA GLY A 27 8.73 6.02 -9.90
C GLY A 27 8.54 6.88 -8.65
N ALA A 28 7.49 7.71 -8.58
CA ALA A 28 7.19 8.47 -7.37
C ALA A 28 6.71 7.53 -6.26
N ILE A 29 7.44 7.54 -5.14
CA ILE A 29 7.03 6.87 -3.92
C ILE A 29 5.90 7.68 -3.29
N HIS A 30 4.78 7.02 -3.01
CA HIS A 30 3.64 7.64 -2.34
C HIS A 30 3.08 6.69 -1.28
N PHE A 31 2.40 7.28 -0.31
CA PHE A 31 1.70 6.57 0.76
C PHE A 31 0.27 7.08 0.79
N GLN A 32 -0.68 6.16 1.02
CA GLN A 32 -2.08 6.51 1.09
C GLN A 32 -2.77 5.76 2.22
N GLN A 33 -3.54 6.51 3.00
CA GLN A 33 -4.29 5.99 4.12
C GLN A 33 -5.61 6.73 4.25
N ASN A 34 -6.68 5.96 4.49
CA ASN A 34 -7.93 6.53 4.94
C ASN A 34 -7.82 6.95 6.43
N ILE A 35 -7.77 8.25 6.67
CA ILE A 35 -7.76 8.84 8.02
C ILE A 35 -9.17 8.95 8.63
N GLY A 36 -10.22 8.84 7.82
CA GLY A 36 -11.60 8.83 8.29
C GLY A 36 -12.04 7.44 8.80
N CYS A 37 -13.13 7.41 9.56
CA CYS A 37 -13.72 6.15 10.06
C CYS A 37 -14.84 5.60 9.17
N LYS A 38 -15.17 6.31 8.09
CA LYS A 38 -16.16 5.88 7.10
C LYS A 38 -15.44 5.11 5.98
N PRO A 39 -16.11 4.11 5.36
CA PRO A 39 -15.57 3.47 4.16
C PRO A 39 -15.21 4.51 3.09
N ALA A 40 -14.01 4.39 2.54
CA ALA A 40 -13.52 5.20 1.43
C ALA A 40 -13.33 4.33 0.20
N LYS A 41 -13.53 4.90 -0.98
CA LYS A 41 -13.21 4.25 -2.26
C LYS A 41 -11.99 4.92 -2.86
N PHE A 42 -11.03 4.08 -3.24
CA PHE A 42 -9.83 4.45 -3.97
C PHE A 42 -9.95 4.00 -5.41
N VAL A 43 -9.62 4.89 -6.35
CA VAL A 43 -9.51 4.54 -7.77
C VAL A 43 -8.12 4.94 -8.26
N ALA A 44 -7.41 3.97 -8.82
CA ALA A 44 -6.15 4.18 -9.54
C ALA A 44 -6.40 4.03 -11.03
N ALA A 45 -5.95 5.01 -11.82
CA ALA A 45 -5.89 4.92 -13.26
C ALA A 45 -4.45 5.05 -13.74
N PHE A 46 -4.06 4.16 -14.65
CA PHE A 46 -2.75 4.12 -15.27
C PHE A 46 -2.88 4.25 -16.79
N ASN A 47 -1.88 4.81 -17.45
CA ASN A 47 -1.83 4.96 -18.90
C ASN A 47 -0.92 3.92 -19.57
N HIS A 48 -0.82 2.72 -18.98
CA HIS A 48 -0.14 1.56 -19.53
C HIS A 48 -0.92 0.30 -19.14
N GLU A 49 -0.98 -0.69 -20.04
CA GLU A 49 -1.71 -1.95 -19.81
C GLU A 49 -1.05 -2.80 -18.72
N ASP A 50 0.29 -2.72 -18.62
CA ASP A 50 1.08 -3.28 -17.54
C ASP A 50 1.74 -2.17 -16.72
N PRO A 51 1.02 -1.53 -15.78
CA PRO A 51 1.55 -0.39 -15.05
C PRO A 51 2.68 -0.77 -14.09
N GLY A 52 2.75 -2.05 -13.69
CA GLY A 52 3.59 -2.53 -12.61
C GLY A 52 3.21 -1.92 -11.24
N VAL A 53 3.48 -2.65 -10.17
CA VAL A 53 3.38 -2.13 -8.80
C VAL A 53 4.63 -2.58 -8.05
N LEU A 54 5.26 -1.63 -7.35
CA LEU A 54 6.40 -1.91 -6.49
C LEU A 54 6.05 -1.54 -5.05
N THR A 55 5.92 -2.55 -4.19
CA THR A 55 5.76 -2.36 -2.75
C THR A 55 7.14 -2.27 -2.11
N ILE A 56 7.51 -1.09 -1.62
CA ILE A 56 8.89 -0.77 -1.17
C ILE A 56 9.44 -1.82 -0.19
N ALA A 57 8.70 -2.16 0.88
CA ALA A 57 9.18 -3.09 1.89
C ALA A 57 9.42 -4.50 1.32
N ASN A 58 8.44 -5.09 0.61
CA ASN A 58 8.61 -6.43 0.01
C ASN A 58 9.74 -6.45 -1.03
N SER A 59 9.89 -5.39 -1.82
CA SER A 59 10.95 -5.32 -2.83
C SER A 59 12.32 -5.15 -2.19
N PHE A 60 12.45 -4.27 -1.19
CA PHE A 60 13.72 -4.00 -0.54
C PHE A 60 14.20 -5.18 0.33
N PHE A 61 13.32 -5.77 1.14
CA PHE A 61 13.68 -6.86 2.06
C PHE A 61 13.52 -8.26 1.47
N GLY A 62 12.81 -8.42 0.35
CA GLY A 62 12.48 -9.74 -0.21
C GLY A 62 13.14 -10.06 -1.56
N GLN A 63 13.63 -9.07 -2.32
CA GLN A 63 14.21 -9.31 -3.65
C GLN A 63 15.74 -9.12 -3.72
N PHE A 64 16.35 -8.48 -2.72
CA PHE A 64 17.79 -8.30 -2.64
C PHE A 64 18.43 -9.31 -1.67
N PRO A 65 19.71 -9.66 -1.89
CA PRO A 65 20.47 -10.45 -0.92
C PRO A 65 20.55 -9.76 0.45
N ASP A 66 20.38 -10.54 1.52
CA ASP A 66 20.29 -10.03 2.89
C ASP A 66 21.54 -9.23 3.31
N ASP A 67 22.73 -9.63 2.87
CA ASP A 67 24.00 -8.94 3.14
C ASP A 67 24.05 -7.54 2.51
N ILE A 68 23.52 -7.38 1.30
CA ILE A 68 23.42 -6.07 0.62
C ILE A 68 22.42 -5.16 1.33
N VAL A 69 21.27 -5.70 1.75
CA VAL A 69 20.25 -4.93 2.49
C VAL A 69 20.80 -4.50 3.85
N GLN A 70 21.43 -5.40 4.59
CA GLN A 70 22.05 -5.09 5.89
C GLN A 70 23.15 -4.03 5.75
N ALA A 71 24.03 -4.14 4.75
CA ALA A 71 25.04 -3.14 4.47
C ALA A 71 24.42 -1.76 4.15
N SER A 72 23.30 -1.74 3.42
CA SER A 72 22.55 -0.51 3.09
C SER A 72 21.89 0.14 4.31
N LEU A 73 21.61 -0.65 5.36
CA LEU A 73 21.06 -0.20 6.64
C LEU A 73 22.13 0.10 7.69
N GLY A 74 23.42 0.08 7.33
CA GLY A 74 24.53 0.36 8.24
C GLY A 74 24.99 -0.82 9.10
N GLY A 75 24.47 -2.03 8.86
CA GLY A 75 24.92 -3.27 9.52
C GLY A 75 24.51 -3.43 10.99
N GLU A 76 23.51 -2.69 11.45
CA GLU A 76 23.10 -2.67 12.86
C GLU A 76 22.13 -3.80 13.26
N LEU A 77 21.44 -4.41 12.29
CA LEU A 77 20.46 -5.46 12.55
C LEU A 77 21.15 -6.83 12.68
N SER A 78 20.85 -7.54 13.76
CA SER A 78 21.19 -8.97 13.87
C SER A 78 20.45 -9.80 12.81
N ALA A 79 20.97 -11.00 12.52
CA ALA A 79 20.32 -11.93 11.60
C ALA A 79 18.90 -12.27 12.07
N GLU A 80 18.71 -12.43 13.38
CA GLU A 80 17.41 -12.72 13.97
C GLU A 80 16.42 -11.56 13.83
N GLU A 81 16.84 -10.32 14.08
CA GLU A 81 15.99 -9.13 13.89
C GLU A 81 15.61 -8.95 12.42
N PHE A 82 16.54 -9.22 11.51
CA PHE A 82 16.30 -9.10 10.08
C PHE A 82 15.25 -10.11 9.58
N GLU A 83 15.35 -11.35 10.04
CA GLU A 83 14.35 -12.38 9.70
C GLU A 83 12.99 -12.12 10.36
N GLN A 84 12.96 -11.64 11.60
CA GLN A 84 11.72 -11.21 12.24
C GLN A 84 11.05 -10.08 11.47
N LEU A 85 11.83 -9.06 11.05
CA LEU A 85 11.32 -7.96 10.25
C LEU A 85 10.73 -8.46 8.92
N LYS A 86 11.45 -9.30 8.18
CA LYS A 86 10.96 -9.90 6.93
C LYS A 86 9.64 -10.66 7.11
N SER A 87 9.52 -11.43 8.19
CA SER A 87 8.29 -12.18 8.49
C SER A 87 7.08 -11.30 8.83
N ALA A 88 7.32 -10.06 9.29
CA ALA A 88 6.27 -9.11 9.66
C ALA A 88 5.76 -8.26 8.48
N ILE A 89 6.46 -8.25 7.34
CA ILE A 89 6.05 -7.46 6.17
C ILE A 89 4.89 -8.19 5.47
N PRO A 90 3.72 -7.55 5.30
CA PRO A 90 2.59 -8.16 4.60
C PRO A 90 2.86 -8.30 3.10
N ALA A 91 2.39 -9.40 2.51
CA ALA A 91 2.58 -9.71 1.09
C ALA A 91 1.90 -8.69 0.15
N ASN A 92 0.90 -7.94 0.62
CA ASN A 92 0.13 -6.97 -0.15
C ASN A 92 -0.16 -5.69 0.66
N VAL A 93 -0.95 -4.79 0.08
CA VAL A 93 -1.38 -3.54 0.72
C VAL A 93 -1.96 -3.84 2.10
N ALA A 94 -1.33 -3.29 3.14
CA ALA A 94 -1.79 -3.45 4.52
C ALA A 94 -3.24 -2.98 4.66
N LEU A 95 -4.15 -3.92 4.89
CA LEU A 95 -5.57 -3.63 5.03
C LEU A 95 -5.85 -3.08 6.42
N GLY A 96 -5.76 -1.75 6.51
CA GLY A 96 -5.98 -1.00 7.73
C GLY A 96 -4.74 -1.01 8.62
N VAL A 97 -4.36 0.19 9.06
CA VAL A 97 -3.36 0.36 10.11
C VAL A 97 -4.04 0.02 11.44
N GLU A 98 -3.33 -0.65 12.36
CA GLU A 98 -3.83 -0.96 13.71
C GLU A 98 -4.40 0.30 14.41
N GLU A 99 -3.73 1.43 14.22
CA GLU A 99 -4.18 2.75 14.63
C GLU A 99 -5.61 3.07 14.15
N CYS A 100 -5.95 2.77 12.89
CA CYS A 100 -7.28 3.00 12.33
C CYS A 100 -8.33 2.09 12.98
N LEU A 101 -7.99 0.83 13.23
CA LEU A 101 -8.89 -0.12 13.90
C LEU A 101 -9.23 0.35 15.32
N ILE A 102 -8.24 0.83 16.06
CA ILE A 102 -8.41 1.37 17.42
C ILE A 102 -9.21 2.67 17.37
N ARG A 103 -8.77 3.65 16.57
CA ARG A 103 -9.39 4.97 16.47
C ARG A 103 -10.88 4.89 16.09
N CYS A 104 -11.22 3.96 15.19
CA CYS A 104 -12.57 3.84 14.64
C CYS A 104 -13.39 2.71 15.26
N GLY A 105 -12.86 1.97 16.25
CA GLY A 105 -13.55 0.85 16.88
C GLY A 105 -13.89 -0.29 15.91
N LEU A 106 -13.05 -0.51 14.90
CA LEU A 106 -13.26 -1.51 13.83
C LEU A 106 -12.51 -2.80 14.12
N LYS A 107 -13.07 -3.93 13.67
CA LYS A 107 -12.39 -5.23 13.72
C LYS A 107 -11.59 -5.44 12.43
N LYS A 108 -10.37 -5.99 12.56
CA LYS A 108 -9.56 -6.41 11.40
C LYS A 108 -10.36 -7.44 10.59
N LYS A 109 -10.50 -7.20 9.29
CA LYS A 109 -11.06 -8.20 8.38
C LYS A 109 -9.93 -9.17 7.97
N PRO A 110 -10.25 -10.46 7.73
CA PRO A 110 -9.29 -11.36 7.13
C PRO A 110 -8.82 -10.79 5.79
N GLU A 111 -7.54 -10.97 5.47
CA GLU A 111 -7.02 -10.54 4.18
C GLU A 111 -7.80 -11.24 3.06
N PRO A 112 -8.27 -10.50 2.03
CA PRO A 112 -8.85 -11.10 0.85
C PRO A 112 -7.78 -11.98 0.22
N LYS A 113 -8.21 -13.15 -0.27
CA LYS A 113 -7.37 -14.00 -1.11
C LYS A 113 -6.90 -13.18 -2.32
N LYS A 114 -5.73 -13.56 -2.87
CA LYS A 114 -5.06 -12.94 -4.03
C LYS A 114 -6.08 -12.25 -4.95
N TYR A 115 -5.89 -10.95 -5.15
CA TYR A 115 -6.71 -10.15 -6.03
C TYR A 115 -6.44 -10.64 -7.46
N ASP A 116 -7.35 -11.41 -8.03
CA ASP A 116 -7.30 -11.78 -9.43
C ASP A 116 -7.88 -10.59 -10.20
N ALA A 117 -7.09 -9.97 -11.07
CA ALA A 117 -7.54 -8.84 -11.90
C ALA A 117 -8.72 -9.18 -12.82
N ASP A 118 -9.08 -10.47 -12.90
CA ASP A 118 -10.21 -11.02 -13.65
C ASP A 118 -11.52 -11.13 -12.84
N ASP A 119 -11.50 -10.83 -11.53
CA ASP A 119 -12.71 -10.86 -10.71
C ASP A 119 -13.73 -9.82 -11.20
N ALA A 120 -14.76 -10.32 -11.88
CA ALA A 120 -15.82 -9.55 -12.53
C ALA A 120 -16.63 -8.64 -11.58
N GLU A 121 -16.48 -8.83 -10.26
CA GLU A 121 -17.14 -8.01 -9.24
C GLU A 121 -16.62 -6.56 -9.21
N TYR A 122 -15.40 -6.30 -9.70
CA TYR A 122 -14.80 -4.96 -9.72
C TYR A 122 -14.91 -4.22 -11.07
N ARG A 123 -15.58 -4.79 -12.07
CA ARG A 123 -15.89 -4.12 -13.36
C ARG A 123 -17.09 -3.14 -13.26
N LYS A 124 -17.49 -2.68 -12.06
CA LYS A 124 -18.62 -1.76 -11.85
C LYS A 124 -18.28 -0.60 -10.93
#